data_AF-A0A7C3KCV9-F1
#
_entry.id   AF-A0A7C3KCV9-F1
#
_cell.length_a   1.000
_cell.length_b   1.000
_cell.length_c   1.000
_cell.angle_alpha   90.00
_cell.angle_beta   90.00
_cell.angle_gamma   90.00
#
_symmetry.space_group_name_H-M   'P 1'
#
loop_
_entity.id
_entity.type
_entity.pdbx_description
1 polymer ?
#
loop_
_entity_poly.entity_id
_entity_poly.type
_entity_poly.pdbx_seq_one_letter_code
_entity_poly.pdbx_strand_id
1 'polypeptide(L)'
;MRHLLLATTLSAGAVSLIAPLINQGFGASRSDQPVVRQLSATVQSPTSRNALADAEALAWEAAVLVQNPPHPVATWRNARLHWKEAIELLEAIPADSELADQAKQKLAVYRANYAEISDRLKREKKATQNFKFAQRNAWNAAVLVQDPPHPLGVWQSAESQWQTAIDRLEAIPQTTTLAAKAQQSLKTYRANYQEIQQRVKTEETASASLQEFFTKANLLAQSAEAPISVAGRADVGISYEQYEKLVQGLDQQLKDFARHPHAKSHPLYNSLTQTMTDHETALRLWKTYLQYKQIHAAWLYDDLYDQHLPTELVPPSDIKKYSLKTSLDGTRLSLRVSLAQIWSDMRDRLLLTRKQQQDFAAQRQAPSESGKL
;
A
#
# COMPACT_ATOMS: atom_id res chain seq x y z
N MET A 1 3.38 34.75 -23.73
CA MET A 1 4.70 34.73 -23.06
C MET A 1 4.44 34.95 -21.58
N ARG A 2 4.58 33.90 -20.76
CA ARG A 2 5.71 33.68 -19.83
C ARG A 2 5.79 34.82 -18.78
N HIS A 3 5.61 34.61 -17.48
CA HIS A 3 6.18 33.57 -16.63
C HIS A 3 5.32 33.25 -15.40
N LEU A 4 5.21 31.95 -15.10
CA LEU A 4 4.95 31.43 -13.76
C LEU A 4 6.10 31.83 -12.82
N LEU A 5 5.78 32.12 -11.57
CA LEU A 5 6.70 31.94 -10.44
C LEU A 5 6.07 30.94 -9.47
N LEU A 6 6.51 29.69 -9.62
CA LEU A 6 6.40 28.62 -8.64
C LEU A 6 7.43 28.86 -7.54
N ALA A 7 6.96 29.07 -6.32
CA ALA A 7 7.76 28.91 -5.11
C ALA A 7 6.95 28.07 -4.13
N THR A 8 6.99 26.75 -4.30
CA THR A 8 6.52 25.79 -3.30
C THR A 8 7.72 25.09 -2.70
N THR A 9 8.13 25.59 -1.53
CA THR A 9 8.82 24.80 -0.52
C THR A 9 7.86 23.71 -0.04
N LEU A 10 7.96 22.50 -0.58
CA LEU A 10 7.36 21.30 0.02
C LEU A 10 8.28 20.86 1.16
N SER A 11 8.18 21.57 2.29
CA SER A 11 8.66 21.08 3.58
C SER A 11 7.83 19.88 3.99
N ALA A 12 8.50 18.91 4.61
CA ALA A 12 7.90 17.84 5.41
C ALA A 12 6.69 18.36 6.20
N GLY A 13 5.50 17.83 5.92
CA GLY A 13 4.29 18.28 6.60
C GLY A 13 3.01 17.96 5.83
N ALA A 14 2.72 16.68 5.58
CA ALA A 14 1.37 16.24 5.19
C ALA A 14 1.15 14.74 5.51
N VAL A 15 1.50 14.31 6.72
CA VAL A 15 0.89 13.13 7.34
C VAL A 15 0.36 13.57 8.70
N SER A 16 -0.68 14.40 8.64
CA SER A 16 -1.53 14.74 9.78
C SER A 16 -2.87 15.22 9.24
N LEU A 17 -3.61 14.27 8.67
CA LEU A 17 -5.07 14.32 8.65
C LEU A 17 -5.56 13.02 9.30
N ILE A 18 -5.21 12.82 10.57
CA ILE A 18 -6.10 12.11 11.48
C ILE A 18 -7.29 13.05 11.61
N ALA A 19 -8.32 12.85 10.79
CA ALA A 19 -9.61 13.45 11.07
C ALA A 19 -10.02 12.99 12.47
N PRO A 20 -10.35 13.90 13.40
CA PRO A 20 -10.85 13.48 14.69
C PRO A 20 -12.23 12.85 14.45
N LEU A 21 -12.28 11.52 14.47
CA LEU A 21 -13.50 10.78 14.80
C LEU A 21 -13.74 10.96 16.31
N ILE A 22 -14.01 12.19 16.73
CA ILE A 22 -14.49 12.47 18.09
C ILE A 22 -15.97 12.10 18.13
N ASN A 23 -16.17 10.90 18.67
CA ASN A 23 -17.06 10.64 19.81
C ASN A 23 -18.44 11.32 19.73
N GLN A 24 -19.37 10.70 19.01
CA GLN A 24 -20.76 10.67 19.48
C GLN A 24 -20.93 9.38 20.25
N GLY A 25 -21.17 9.53 21.55
CA GLY A 25 -21.18 8.47 22.53
C GLY A 25 -22.05 7.30 22.10
N PHE A 26 -21.48 6.12 22.26
CA PHE A 26 -22.23 4.89 22.48
C PHE A 26 -22.99 5.02 23.81
N GLY A 27 -24.07 5.80 23.79
CA GLY A 27 -25.16 5.64 24.72
C GLY A 27 -25.83 4.32 24.38
N ALA A 28 -25.50 3.28 25.12
CA ALA A 28 -26.25 2.04 25.13
C ALA A 28 -27.65 2.34 25.66
N SER A 29 -28.56 2.80 24.79
CA SER A 29 -29.99 2.77 25.05
C SER A 29 -30.45 1.32 24.98
N ARG A 30 -30.26 0.67 26.12
CA ARG A 30 -30.82 -0.62 26.47
C ARG A 30 -32.32 -0.43 26.73
N SER A 31 -33.13 -0.42 25.67
CA SER A 31 -34.59 -0.59 25.78
C SER A 31 -35.28 -0.81 24.43
N ASP A 32 -34.78 -1.73 23.60
CA ASP A 32 -35.61 -2.29 22.51
C ASP A 32 -35.94 -3.73 22.86
N GLN A 33 -36.73 -3.88 23.94
CA GLN A 33 -37.56 -5.07 24.06
C GLN A 33 -38.62 -4.97 22.95
N PRO A 34 -38.78 -5.98 22.09
CA PRO A 34 -40.03 -6.09 21.36
C PRO A 34 -41.12 -6.18 22.41
N VAL A 35 -42.04 -5.21 22.44
CA VAL A 35 -43.33 -5.39 23.11
C VAL A 35 -44.05 -6.48 22.33
N VAL A 36 -43.72 -7.73 22.63
CA VAL A 36 -44.52 -8.88 22.25
C VAL A 36 -45.80 -8.71 23.04
N ARG A 37 -46.81 -8.13 22.40
CA ARG A 37 -48.16 -8.09 22.93
C ARG A 37 -48.59 -9.56 23.03
N GLN A 38 -48.41 -10.16 24.21
CA GLN A 38 -49.03 -11.45 24.55
C GLN A 38 -50.53 -11.21 24.58
N LEU A 39 -51.16 -11.39 23.41
CA LEU A 39 -52.61 -11.48 23.29
C LEU A 39 -53.01 -12.89 23.73
N SER A 40 -53.19 -13.05 25.03
CA SER A 40 -54.14 -14.03 25.55
C SER A 40 -55.54 -13.54 25.18
N ALA A 41 -55.98 -13.86 23.96
CA ALA A 41 -57.34 -13.61 23.50
C ALA A 41 -57.91 -14.92 22.95
N THR A 42 -59.02 -15.33 23.53
CA THR A 42 -59.95 -16.37 23.08
C THR A 42 -60.05 -16.38 21.56
N VAL A 43 -59.70 -17.49 20.92
CA VAL A 43 -59.72 -17.66 19.46
C VAL A 43 -61.17 -17.65 18.98
N GLN A 44 -61.70 -16.45 18.72
CA GLN A 44 -62.75 -16.26 17.74
C GLN A 44 -62.05 -15.96 16.42
N SER A 45 -62.26 -16.78 15.40
CA SER A 45 -61.87 -16.42 14.03
C SER A 45 -62.43 -15.02 13.76
N PRO A 46 -61.60 -14.03 13.37
CA PRO A 46 -62.11 -12.70 13.06
C PRO A 46 -63.21 -12.84 12.01
N THR A 47 -64.35 -12.19 12.22
CA THR A 47 -65.37 -12.13 11.17
C THR A 47 -64.73 -11.55 9.90
N SER A 48 -65.16 -11.99 8.72
CA SER A 48 -64.60 -11.50 7.44
C SER A 48 -64.54 -9.97 7.35
N ARG A 49 -65.48 -9.29 8.01
CA ARG A 49 -65.58 -7.84 8.08
C ARG A 49 -64.46 -7.21 8.94
N ASN A 50 -64.13 -7.79 10.09
CA ASN A 50 -63.02 -7.35 10.93
C ASN A 50 -61.68 -7.60 10.23
N ALA A 51 -61.50 -8.80 9.63
CA ALA A 51 -60.28 -9.13 8.91
C ALA A 51 -60.00 -8.16 7.75
N LEU A 52 -61.03 -7.80 6.98
CA LEU A 52 -60.92 -6.81 5.92
C LEU A 52 -60.53 -5.41 6.45
N ALA A 53 -61.19 -4.95 7.52
CA ALA A 53 -60.93 -3.62 8.10
C ALA A 53 -59.51 -3.53 8.70
N ASP A 54 -59.08 -4.55 9.44
CA ASP A 54 -57.73 -4.61 10.02
C ASP A 54 -56.65 -4.65 8.93
N ALA A 55 -56.90 -5.39 7.83
CA ALA A 55 -56.01 -5.41 6.68
C ALA A 55 -55.89 -4.05 5.99
N GLU A 56 -57.01 -3.31 5.86
CA GLU A 56 -57.01 -1.96 5.31
C GLU A 56 -56.23 -0.97 6.19
N ALA A 57 -56.38 -1.07 7.52
CA ALA A 57 -55.65 -0.23 8.46
C ALA A 57 -54.13 -0.47 8.37
N LEU A 58 -53.69 -1.74 8.40
CA LEU A 58 -52.27 -2.10 8.27
C LEU A 58 -51.69 -1.66 6.93
N ALA A 59 -52.43 -1.85 5.83
CA ALA A 59 -52.02 -1.39 4.50
C ALA A 59 -51.86 0.14 4.45
N TRP A 60 -52.77 0.88 5.08
CA TRP A 60 -52.69 2.33 5.16
C TRP A 60 -51.48 2.79 5.98
N GLU A 61 -51.25 2.19 7.15
CA GLU A 61 -50.05 2.46 7.97
C GLU A 61 -48.76 2.17 7.20
N ALA A 62 -48.70 1.03 6.51
CA ALA A 62 -47.56 0.66 5.67
C ALA A 62 -47.31 1.69 4.56
N ALA A 63 -48.37 2.18 3.90
CA ALA A 63 -48.27 3.20 2.86
C ALA A 63 -47.80 4.54 3.41
N VAL A 64 -48.31 4.96 4.57
CA VAL A 64 -47.89 6.20 5.26
C VAL A 64 -46.43 6.14 5.67
N LEU A 65 -45.96 5.02 6.23
CA LEU A 65 -44.57 4.83 6.67
C LEU A 65 -43.55 5.06 5.55
N VAL A 66 -43.91 4.81 4.29
CA VAL A 66 -42.98 4.81 3.15
C VAL A 66 -43.13 6.00 2.23
N GLN A 67 -43.98 6.97 2.58
CA GLN A 67 -44.09 8.22 1.83
C GLN A 67 -42.77 8.99 1.86
N ASN A 68 -42.45 9.68 0.77
CA ASN A 68 -41.26 10.53 0.64
C ASN A 68 -39.93 9.78 0.94
N PRO A 69 -39.60 8.69 0.22
CA PRO A 69 -38.32 8.00 0.36
C PRO A 69 -37.13 8.92 0.00
N PRO A 70 -35.89 8.61 0.44
CA PRO A 70 -35.45 7.33 1.00
C PRO A 70 -35.64 7.19 2.52
N HIS A 71 -35.81 5.95 2.97
CA HIS A 71 -36.00 5.61 4.40
C HIS A 71 -34.95 4.60 4.91
N PRO A 72 -34.64 4.60 6.20
CA PRO A 72 -33.71 3.63 6.77
C PRO A 72 -34.28 2.21 6.72
N VAL A 73 -33.40 1.22 6.88
CA VAL A 73 -33.74 -0.23 6.85
C VAL A 73 -34.90 -0.56 7.81
N ALA A 74 -34.96 0.08 8.98
CA ALA A 74 -36.01 -0.16 9.98
C ALA A 74 -37.40 0.21 9.45
N THR A 75 -37.56 1.39 8.84
CA THR A 75 -38.83 1.85 8.26
C THR A 75 -39.33 0.92 7.15
N TRP A 76 -38.45 0.54 6.21
CA TRP A 76 -38.82 -0.41 5.15
C TRP A 76 -39.19 -1.80 5.71
N ARG A 77 -38.53 -2.23 6.79
CA ARG A 77 -38.85 -3.51 7.44
C ARG A 77 -40.23 -3.47 8.09
N ASN A 78 -40.58 -2.38 8.76
CA ASN A 78 -41.87 -2.22 9.43
C ASN A 78 -43.01 -2.14 8.40
N ALA A 79 -42.86 -1.34 7.35
CA ALA A 79 -43.83 -1.30 6.27
C ALA A 79 -44.02 -2.67 5.59
N ARG A 80 -42.92 -3.42 5.39
CA ARG A 80 -42.99 -4.80 4.85
C ARG A 80 -43.78 -5.72 5.78
N LEU A 81 -43.63 -5.59 7.10
CA LEU A 81 -44.34 -6.38 8.09
C LEU A 81 -45.85 -6.10 8.03
N HIS A 82 -46.24 -4.82 8.05
CA HIS A 82 -47.66 -4.44 7.93
C HIS A 82 -48.29 -4.92 6.62
N TRP A 83 -47.58 -4.81 5.48
CA TRP A 83 -48.07 -5.39 4.22
C TRP A 83 -48.26 -6.91 4.30
N LYS A 84 -47.35 -7.62 4.99
CA LYS A 84 -47.45 -9.08 5.16
C LYS A 84 -48.66 -9.46 6.02
N GLU A 85 -48.83 -8.79 7.16
CA GLU A 85 -49.94 -9.01 8.08
C GLU A 85 -51.29 -8.70 7.41
N ALA A 86 -51.36 -7.61 6.63
CA ALA A 86 -52.55 -7.28 5.85
C ALA A 86 -52.89 -8.37 4.80
N ILE A 87 -51.87 -8.95 4.14
CA ILE A 87 -52.07 -10.07 3.20
C ILE A 87 -52.61 -11.29 3.93
N GLU A 88 -52.02 -11.66 5.07
CA GLU A 88 -52.43 -12.81 5.87
C GLU A 88 -53.88 -12.70 6.35
N LEU A 89 -54.32 -11.49 6.74
CA LEU A 89 -55.71 -11.23 7.12
C LEU A 89 -56.69 -11.39 5.94
N LEU A 90 -56.33 -10.91 4.75
CA LEU A 90 -57.17 -11.06 3.56
C LEU A 90 -57.22 -12.51 3.05
N GLU A 91 -56.13 -13.27 3.18
CA GLU A 91 -56.08 -14.70 2.84
C GLU A 91 -56.94 -15.55 3.77
N ALA A 92 -57.18 -15.10 5.01
CA ALA A 92 -58.02 -15.77 5.97
C ALA A 92 -59.53 -15.59 5.73
N ILE A 93 -59.94 -14.69 4.80
CA ILE A 93 -61.35 -14.48 4.47
C ILE A 93 -61.88 -15.68 3.65
N PRO A 94 -62.96 -16.37 4.11
CA PRO A 94 -63.52 -17.52 3.39
C PRO A 94 -63.99 -17.19 1.98
N ALA A 95 -63.85 -18.15 1.06
CA ALA A 95 -64.23 -17.97 -0.35
C ALA A 95 -65.76 -17.82 -0.57
N ASP A 96 -66.57 -18.27 0.39
CA ASP A 96 -68.03 -18.14 0.43
C ASP A 96 -68.51 -16.87 1.14
N SER A 97 -67.57 -16.05 1.67
CA SER A 97 -67.88 -14.75 2.26
C SER A 97 -68.37 -13.76 1.20
N GLU A 98 -69.37 -12.93 1.55
CA GLU A 98 -69.82 -11.80 0.71
C GLU A 98 -68.69 -10.81 0.37
N LEU A 99 -67.60 -10.82 1.14
CA LEU A 99 -66.42 -9.95 0.95
C LEU A 99 -65.29 -10.60 0.15
N ALA A 100 -65.47 -11.83 -0.36
CA ALA A 100 -64.40 -12.60 -1.01
C ALA A 100 -63.82 -11.87 -2.24
N ASP A 101 -64.67 -11.26 -3.07
CA ASP A 101 -64.22 -10.52 -4.27
C ASP A 101 -63.40 -9.27 -3.89
N GLN A 102 -63.85 -8.53 -2.87
CA GLN A 102 -63.13 -7.36 -2.37
C GLN A 102 -61.76 -7.75 -1.78
N ALA A 103 -61.72 -8.84 -1.01
CA ALA A 103 -60.48 -9.37 -0.46
C ALA A 103 -59.51 -9.78 -1.58
N LYS A 104 -60.00 -10.47 -2.62
CA LYS A 104 -59.20 -10.88 -3.78
C LYS A 104 -58.62 -9.70 -4.56
N GLN A 105 -59.40 -8.64 -4.77
CA GLN A 105 -58.93 -7.43 -5.42
C GLN A 105 -57.81 -6.74 -4.63
N LYS A 106 -57.99 -6.58 -3.31
CA LYS A 106 -56.96 -5.98 -2.44
C LYS A 106 -55.71 -6.85 -2.32
N LEU A 107 -55.85 -8.17 -2.29
CA LEU A 107 -54.70 -9.09 -2.25
C LEU A 107 -53.75 -8.86 -3.42
N ALA A 108 -54.26 -8.63 -4.62
CA ALA A 108 -53.42 -8.35 -5.78
C ALA A 108 -52.58 -7.08 -5.57
N VAL A 109 -53.19 -6.00 -5.06
CA VAL A 109 -52.52 -4.73 -4.76
C VAL A 109 -51.52 -4.90 -3.62
N TYR A 110 -51.90 -5.56 -2.53
CA TYR A 110 -51.07 -5.67 -1.33
C TYR A 110 -49.84 -6.55 -1.59
N ARG A 111 -50.00 -7.62 -2.38
CA ARG A 111 -48.87 -8.46 -2.81
C ARG A 111 -47.88 -7.68 -3.70
N ALA A 112 -48.37 -6.83 -4.60
CA ALA A 112 -47.52 -5.96 -5.40
C ALA A 112 -46.73 -4.96 -4.54
N ASN A 113 -47.39 -4.28 -3.60
CA ASN A 113 -46.74 -3.37 -2.65
C ASN A 113 -45.73 -4.11 -1.77
N TYR A 114 -46.09 -5.27 -1.22
CA TYR A 114 -45.18 -6.11 -0.43
C TYR A 114 -43.91 -6.47 -1.21
N ALA A 115 -44.05 -6.84 -2.49
CA ALA A 115 -42.91 -7.15 -3.36
C ALA A 115 -42.01 -5.92 -3.57
N GLU A 116 -42.59 -4.75 -3.88
CA GLU A 116 -41.83 -3.52 -4.06
C GLU A 116 -41.07 -3.11 -2.78
N ILE A 117 -41.76 -3.11 -1.64
CA ILE A 117 -41.15 -2.77 -0.34
C ILE A 117 -40.06 -3.77 0.03
N SER A 118 -40.27 -5.05 -0.27
CA SER A 118 -39.25 -6.09 -0.06
C SER A 118 -37.98 -5.80 -0.88
N ASP A 119 -38.12 -5.35 -2.12
CA ASP A 119 -36.97 -5.00 -2.96
C ASP A 119 -36.29 -3.70 -2.53
N ARG A 120 -37.05 -2.70 -2.07
CA ARG A 120 -36.49 -1.48 -1.45
C ARG A 120 -35.69 -1.82 -0.20
N LEU A 121 -36.22 -2.67 0.67
CA LEU A 121 -35.51 -3.16 1.86
C LEU A 121 -34.19 -3.88 1.51
N LYS A 122 -34.18 -4.71 0.45
CA LYS A 122 -32.95 -5.38 -0.02
C LYS A 122 -31.91 -4.35 -0.49
N ARG A 123 -32.32 -3.36 -1.29
CA ARG A 123 -31.43 -2.29 -1.77
C ARG A 123 -30.84 -1.48 -0.61
N GLU A 124 -31.67 -1.10 0.37
CA GLU A 124 -31.23 -0.32 1.53
C GLU A 124 -30.23 -1.10 2.42
N LYS A 125 -30.50 -2.39 2.64
CA LYS A 125 -29.56 -3.28 3.36
C LYS A 125 -28.23 -3.41 2.62
N LYS A 126 -28.27 -3.62 1.31
CA LYS A 126 -27.06 -3.74 0.48
C LYS A 126 -26.26 -2.43 0.48
N ALA A 127 -26.92 -1.28 0.38
CA ALA A 127 -26.26 0.02 0.51
C ALA A 127 -25.56 0.19 1.86
N THR A 128 -26.22 -0.21 2.95
CA THR A 128 -25.62 -0.17 4.31
C THR A 128 -24.39 -1.06 4.41
N GLN A 129 -24.45 -2.28 3.86
CA GLN A 129 -23.33 -3.22 3.84
C GLN A 129 -22.17 -2.71 3.00
N ASN A 130 -22.45 -2.22 1.79
CA ASN A 130 -21.45 -1.65 0.88
C ASN A 130 -20.74 -0.45 1.52
N PHE A 131 -21.49 0.45 2.14
CA PHE A 131 -20.93 1.63 2.79
C PHE A 131 -19.99 1.25 3.95
N LYS A 132 -20.40 0.33 4.83
CA LYS A 132 -19.55 -0.18 5.92
C LYS A 132 -18.31 -0.90 5.39
N PHE A 133 -18.45 -1.67 4.31
CA PHE A 133 -17.33 -2.37 3.69
C PHE A 133 -16.32 -1.37 3.11
N ALA A 134 -16.80 -0.33 2.42
CA ALA A 134 -15.95 0.73 1.89
C ALA A 134 -15.18 1.45 3.00
N GLN A 135 -15.85 1.80 4.11
CA GLN A 135 -15.18 2.42 5.26
C GLN A 135 -14.04 1.56 5.83
N ARG A 136 -14.27 0.25 5.99
CA ARG A 136 -13.23 -0.66 6.50
C ARG A 136 -12.03 -0.76 5.55
N ASN A 137 -12.26 -0.85 4.25
CA ASN A 137 -11.16 -0.94 3.29
C ASN A 137 -10.37 0.37 3.20
N ALA A 138 -11.06 1.51 3.20
CA ALA A 138 -10.41 2.82 3.27
C ALA A 138 -9.56 2.98 4.53
N TRP A 139 -10.08 2.56 5.68
CA TRP A 139 -9.35 2.58 6.95
C TRP A 139 -8.09 1.70 6.89
N ASN A 140 -8.25 0.44 6.47
CA ASN A 140 -7.14 -0.49 6.36
C ASN A 140 -6.08 0.02 5.37
N ALA A 141 -6.49 0.60 4.24
CA ALA A 141 -5.59 1.17 3.25
C ALA A 141 -4.77 2.33 3.84
N ALA A 142 -5.41 3.20 4.63
CA ALA A 142 -4.75 4.29 5.31
C ALA A 142 -3.75 3.79 6.36
N VAL A 143 -4.14 2.83 7.19
CA VAL A 143 -3.28 2.24 8.24
C VAL A 143 -2.07 1.53 7.63
N LEU A 144 -2.25 0.79 6.53
CA LEU A 144 -1.18 0.07 5.86
C LEU A 144 0.02 0.96 5.51
N VAL A 145 -0.24 2.22 5.18
CA VAL A 145 0.78 3.14 4.67
C VAL A 145 1.21 4.21 5.68
N GLN A 146 0.78 4.08 6.94
CA GLN A 146 1.26 4.95 8.02
C GLN A 146 2.74 4.73 8.28
N ASP A 147 3.46 5.79 8.65
CA ASP A 147 4.88 5.73 9.02
C ASP A 147 5.79 5.12 7.93
N PRO A 148 5.86 5.73 6.72
CA PRO A 148 6.79 5.28 5.68
C PRO A 148 8.25 5.36 6.14
N PRO A 149 9.19 4.59 5.53
CA PRO A 149 9.08 3.93 4.22
C PRO A 149 8.49 2.52 4.25
N HIS A 150 7.81 2.14 3.17
CA HIS A 150 7.24 0.81 2.96
C HIS A 150 7.64 0.24 1.61
N PRO A 151 7.74 -1.10 1.47
CA PRO A 151 8.03 -1.72 0.17
C PRO A 151 6.90 -1.48 -0.84
N LEU A 152 7.24 -1.50 -2.14
CA LEU A 152 6.30 -1.34 -3.27
C LEU A 152 5.02 -2.17 -3.10
N GLY A 153 5.22 -3.45 -2.76
CA GLY A 153 4.63 -3.99 -1.56
C GLY A 153 3.34 -3.32 -1.02
N VAL A 154 3.45 -2.91 0.22
CA VAL A 154 2.38 -2.35 1.02
C VAL A 154 1.57 -1.28 0.25
N TRP A 155 2.20 -0.47 -0.58
CA TRP A 155 1.55 0.54 -1.42
C TRP A 155 0.54 -0.03 -2.42
N GLN A 156 0.89 -1.08 -3.16
CA GLN A 156 -0.07 -1.73 -4.09
C GLN A 156 -1.22 -2.41 -3.33
N SER A 157 -0.99 -2.90 -2.11
CA SER A 157 -2.07 -3.42 -1.28
C SER A 157 -3.03 -2.32 -0.84
N ALA A 158 -2.51 -1.16 -0.44
CA ALA A 158 -3.32 0.00 -0.12
C ALA A 158 -4.09 0.52 -1.35
N GLU A 159 -3.46 0.54 -2.53
CA GLU A 159 -4.10 0.90 -3.81
C GLU A 159 -5.32 0.01 -4.08
N SER A 160 -5.16 -1.32 -3.99
CA SER A 160 -6.24 -2.28 -4.18
C SER A 160 -7.39 -2.10 -3.19
N GLN A 161 -7.08 -1.81 -1.92
CA GLN A 161 -8.10 -1.56 -0.90
C GLN A 161 -8.86 -0.25 -1.14
N TRP A 162 -8.17 0.82 -1.55
CA TRP A 162 -8.83 2.06 -1.94
C TRP A 162 -9.75 1.88 -3.15
N GLN A 163 -9.29 1.17 -4.20
CA GLN A 163 -10.13 0.86 -5.36
C GLN A 163 -11.37 0.06 -4.94
N THR A 164 -11.18 -0.97 -4.11
CA THR A 164 -12.29 -1.78 -3.59
C THR A 164 -13.29 -0.93 -2.78
N ALA A 165 -12.80 0.03 -1.99
CA ALA A 165 -13.66 0.95 -1.26
C ALA A 165 -14.47 1.85 -2.20
N ILE A 166 -13.84 2.37 -3.25
CA ILE A 166 -14.48 3.19 -4.29
C ILE A 166 -15.59 2.39 -4.99
N ASP A 167 -15.29 1.19 -5.50
CA ASP A 167 -16.24 0.33 -6.20
C ASP A 167 -17.50 0.05 -5.34
N ARG A 168 -17.30 -0.14 -4.04
CA ARG A 168 -18.39 -0.39 -3.09
C ARG A 168 -19.26 0.84 -2.88
N LEU A 169 -18.68 2.04 -2.85
CA LEU A 169 -19.45 3.28 -2.78
C LEU A 169 -20.19 3.57 -4.09
N GLU A 170 -19.58 3.30 -5.25
CA GLU A 170 -20.22 3.47 -6.56
C GLU A 170 -21.41 2.53 -6.75
N ALA A 171 -21.37 1.34 -6.15
CA ALA A 171 -22.47 0.39 -6.15
C ALA A 171 -23.66 0.78 -5.25
N ILE A 172 -23.63 1.93 -4.56
CA ILE A 172 -24.73 2.42 -3.72
C ILE A 172 -25.74 3.16 -4.60
N PRO A 173 -27.01 2.70 -4.70
CA PRO A 173 -28.02 3.36 -5.51
C PRO A 173 -28.40 4.75 -4.97
N GLN A 174 -28.70 5.68 -5.87
CA GLN A 174 -29.13 7.05 -5.54
C GLN A 174 -30.46 7.11 -4.79
N THR A 175 -31.25 6.04 -4.81
CA THR A 175 -32.55 5.92 -4.15
C THR A 175 -32.48 5.41 -2.71
N THR A 176 -31.28 5.35 -2.12
CA THR A 176 -31.05 4.87 -0.74
C THR A 176 -30.66 6.02 0.19
N THR A 177 -30.81 5.83 1.50
CA THR A 177 -30.47 6.91 2.47
C THR A 177 -28.99 7.26 2.50
N LEU A 178 -28.12 6.36 2.03
CA LEU A 178 -26.68 6.54 2.05
C LEU A 178 -26.11 7.17 0.79
N ALA A 179 -26.93 7.48 -0.22
CA ALA A 179 -26.49 8.01 -1.50
C ALA A 179 -25.61 9.27 -1.36
N ALA A 180 -26.11 10.29 -0.63
CA ALA A 180 -25.38 11.55 -0.43
C ALA A 180 -24.06 11.34 0.32
N LYS A 181 -24.07 10.51 1.38
CA LYS A 181 -22.87 10.21 2.16
C LYS A 181 -21.85 9.43 1.34
N ALA A 182 -22.29 8.49 0.51
CA ALA A 182 -21.43 7.73 -0.40
C ALA A 182 -20.76 8.65 -1.43
N GLN A 183 -21.51 9.57 -2.03
CA GLN A 183 -20.96 10.57 -2.96
C GLN A 183 -19.92 11.47 -2.30
N GLN A 184 -20.15 11.88 -1.05
CA GLN A 184 -19.18 12.69 -0.31
C GLN A 184 -17.89 11.89 0.00
N SER A 185 -18.03 10.64 0.44
CA SER A 185 -16.88 9.76 0.68
C SER A 185 -16.10 9.46 -0.61
N LEU A 186 -16.78 9.29 -1.76
CA LEU A 186 -16.13 9.05 -3.06
C LEU A 186 -15.14 10.14 -3.44
N LYS A 187 -15.45 11.42 -3.17
CA LYS A 187 -14.53 12.53 -3.45
C LYS A 187 -13.21 12.36 -2.70
N THR A 188 -13.30 12.03 -1.41
CA THR A 188 -12.13 11.84 -0.54
C THR A 188 -11.36 10.59 -0.95
N TYR A 189 -12.06 9.48 -1.21
CA TYR A 189 -11.43 8.20 -1.48
C TYR A 189 -10.72 8.20 -2.83
N ARG A 190 -11.28 8.87 -3.84
CA ARG A 190 -10.62 9.04 -5.15
C ARG A 190 -9.36 9.88 -5.06
N ALA A 191 -9.36 10.95 -4.25
CA ALA A 191 -8.16 11.75 -4.01
C ALA A 191 -7.06 10.91 -3.34
N ASN A 192 -7.39 10.20 -2.27
CA ASN A 192 -6.44 9.30 -1.60
C ASN A 192 -5.93 8.20 -2.52
N TYR A 193 -6.82 7.60 -3.32
CA TYR A 193 -6.45 6.60 -4.32
C TYR A 193 -5.41 7.15 -5.29
N GLN A 194 -5.63 8.34 -5.85
CA GLN A 194 -4.71 8.99 -6.78
C GLN A 194 -3.32 9.24 -6.16
N GLU A 195 -3.26 9.70 -4.91
CA GLU A 195 -2.00 9.85 -4.18
C GLU A 195 -1.27 8.51 -4.03
N ILE A 196 -2.01 7.45 -3.68
CA ILE A 196 -1.45 6.11 -3.57
C ILE A 196 -0.97 5.58 -4.92
N GLN A 197 -1.70 5.80 -6.02
CA GLN A 197 -1.25 5.40 -7.36
C GLN A 197 0.05 6.11 -7.74
N GLN A 198 0.15 7.41 -7.45
CA GLN A 198 1.38 8.16 -7.71
C GLN A 198 2.54 7.64 -6.86
N ARG A 199 2.26 7.23 -5.62
CA ARG A 199 3.25 6.61 -4.77
C ARG A 199 3.68 5.24 -5.28
N VAL A 200 2.76 4.39 -5.72
CA VAL A 200 3.07 3.08 -6.34
C VAL A 200 4.03 3.27 -7.51
N LYS A 201 3.75 4.20 -8.44
CA LYS A 201 4.64 4.50 -9.57
C LYS A 201 6.03 4.94 -9.12
N THR A 202 6.09 5.76 -8.08
CA THR A 202 7.36 6.21 -7.51
C THR A 202 8.17 5.02 -6.97
N GLU A 203 7.53 4.14 -6.21
CA GLU A 203 8.18 2.95 -5.63
C GLU A 203 8.55 1.89 -6.69
N GLU A 204 7.79 1.79 -7.78
CA GLU A 204 8.16 0.98 -8.96
C GLU A 204 9.45 1.49 -9.59
N THR A 205 9.54 2.80 -9.85
CA THR A 205 10.76 3.39 -10.42
C THR A 205 11.95 3.28 -9.48
N ALA A 206 11.76 3.46 -8.17
CA ALA A 206 12.82 3.27 -7.18
C ALA A 206 13.28 1.81 -7.11
N SER A 207 12.34 0.86 -7.15
CA SER A 207 12.66 -0.58 -7.19
C SER A 207 13.43 -0.96 -8.45
N ALA A 208 13.07 -0.40 -9.60
CA ALA A 208 13.80 -0.60 -10.85
C ALA A 208 15.23 -0.04 -10.78
N SER A 209 15.41 1.19 -10.28
CA SER A 209 16.75 1.77 -10.07
C SER A 209 17.62 0.93 -9.14
N LEU A 210 17.03 0.35 -8.07
CA LEU A 210 17.74 -0.57 -7.19
C LEU A 210 18.16 -1.86 -7.90
N GLN A 211 17.28 -2.44 -8.73
CA GLN A 211 17.63 -3.63 -9.53
C GLN A 211 18.76 -3.34 -10.52
N GLU A 212 18.75 -2.19 -11.17
CA GLU A 212 19.82 -1.75 -12.07
C GLU A 212 21.15 -1.56 -11.30
N PHE A 213 21.10 -0.94 -10.11
CA PHE A 213 22.26 -0.83 -9.23
C PHE A 213 22.86 -2.21 -8.93
N PHE A 214 22.05 -3.17 -8.46
CA PHE A 214 22.54 -4.51 -8.15
C PHE A 214 23.05 -5.27 -9.38
N THR A 215 22.47 -5.03 -10.55
CA THR A 215 22.94 -5.62 -11.80
C THR A 215 24.35 -5.11 -12.15
N LYS A 216 24.58 -3.79 -12.05
CA LYS A 216 25.91 -3.20 -12.27
C LYS A 216 26.91 -3.61 -11.19
N ALA A 217 26.48 -3.67 -9.93
CA ALA A 217 27.32 -4.10 -8.83
C ALA A 217 27.78 -5.56 -8.99
N ASN A 218 26.89 -6.44 -9.46
CA ASN A 218 27.26 -7.83 -9.79
C ASN A 218 28.24 -7.91 -10.95
N LEU A 219 28.05 -7.12 -12.02
CA LEU A 219 29.01 -7.06 -13.14
C LEU A 219 30.39 -6.62 -12.66
N LEU A 220 30.43 -5.61 -11.79
CA LEU A 220 31.65 -5.11 -11.17
C LEU A 220 32.33 -6.18 -10.30
N ALA A 221 31.57 -6.89 -9.46
CA ALA A 221 32.08 -7.97 -8.62
C ALA A 221 32.67 -9.12 -9.46
N GLN A 222 32.00 -9.53 -10.54
CA GLN A 222 32.51 -10.57 -11.45
C GLN A 222 33.81 -10.14 -12.14
N SER A 223 33.92 -8.87 -12.51
CA SER A 223 35.13 -8.35 -13.16
C SER A 223 36.33 -8.23 -12.20
N ALA A 224 36.07 -8.03 -10.91
CA ALA A 224 37.07 -7.92 -9.85
C ALA A 224 37.64 -9.28 -9.39
N GLU A 225 37.01 -10.40 -9.77
CA GLU A 225 37.55 -11.75 -9.55
C GLU A 225 38.69 -12.12 -10.52
N ALA A 226 38.83 -11.36 -11.62
CA ALA A 226 39.93 -11.55 -12.55
C ALA A 226 41.23 -10.93 -11.99
N PRO A 227 42.42 -11.52 -12.25
CA PRO A 227 43.70 -10.94 -11.83
C PRO A 227 43.84 -9.49 -12.32
N ILE A 228 44.43 -8.57 -11.56
CA ILE A 228 44.64 -7.20 -12.08
C ILE A 228 45.57 -7.27 -13.29
N SER A 229 45.15 -6.71 -14.44
CA SER A 229 46.00 -6.70 -15.63
C SER A 229 47.23 -5.84 -15.39
N VAL A 230 48.41 -6.45 -15.47
CA VAL A 230 49.71 -5.77 -15.43
C VAL A 230 50.18 -5.67 -16.88
N ALA A 231 50.38 -4.43 -17.35
CA ALA A 231 50.69 -4.07 -18.74
C ALA A 231 51.53 -5.14 -19.49
N GLY A 232 50.96 -5.71 -20.56
CA GLY A 232 51.65 -6.63 -21.49
C GLY A 232 50.95 -7.95 -21.78
N ARG A 233 49.96 -8.37 -20.98
CA ARG A 233 49.07 -9.49 -21.30
C ARG A 233 47.62 -9.01 -21.29
N ALA A 234 47.11 -8.67 -22.47
CA ALA A 234 45.75 -8.17 -22.67
C ALA A 234 44.66 -9.20 -22.31
N ASP A 235 45.04 -10.45 -22.03
CA ASP A 235 44.11 -11.58 -21.95
C ASP A 235 43.78 -12.01 -20.51
N VAL A 236 44.27 -11.30 -19.47
CA VAL A 236 44.02 -11.66 -18.07
C VAL A 236 43.72 -10.41 -17.24
N GLY A 237 42.46 -10.22 -16.86
CA GLY A 237 42.07 -9.22 -15.86
C GLY A 237 41.12 -8.11 -16.27
N ILE A 238 40.69 -7.32 -15.28
CA ILE A 238 40.08 -6.00 -15.50
C ILE A 238 41.16 -4.92 -15.56
N SER A 239 41.05 -3.96 -16.49
CA SER A 239 41.91 -2.78 -16.55
C SER A 239 41.38 -1.65 -15.65
N TYR A 240 42.24 -0.69 -15.28
CA TYR A 240 41.84 0.50 -14.52
C TYR A 240 40.69 1.24 -15.23
N GLU A 241 40.81 1.45 -16.55
CA GLU A 241 39.83 2.18 -17.36
C GLU A 241 38.48 1.46 -17.42
N GLN A 242 38.50 0.12 -17.50
CA GLN A 242 37.28 -0.68 -17.46
C GLN A 242 36.63 -0.62 -16.07
N TYR A 243 37.42 -0.73 -15.00
CA TYR A 243 36.94 -0.63 -13.62
C TYR A 243 36.35 0.74 -13.32
N GLU A 244 37.03 1.82 -13.75
CA GLU A 244 36.58 3.20 -13.61
C GLU A 244 35.24 3.42 -14.31
N LYS A 245 35.08 2.95 -15.55
CA LYS A 245 33.80 3.03 -16.28
C LYS A 245 32.66 2.30 -15.57
N LEU A 246 32.93 1.11 -15.01
CA LEU A 246 31.92 0.36 -14.27
C LEU A 246 31.51 1.07 -12.98
N VAL A 247 32.48 1.60 -12.22
CA VAL A 247 32.21 2.38 -10.99
C VAL A 247 31.45 3.66 -11.30
N GLN A 248 31.79 4.39 -12.36
CA GLN A 248 31.01 5.56 -12.82
C GLN A 248 29.57 5.18 -13.18
N GLY A 249 29.39 4.04 -13.87
CA GLY A 249 28.07 3.52 -14.17
C GLY A 249 27.26 3.16 -12.92
N LEU A 250 27.91 2.64 -11.88
CA LEU A 250 27.29 2.30 -10.60
C LEU A 250 26.94 3.56 -9.78
N ASP A 251 27.82 4.56 -9.77
CA ASP A 251 27.59 5.88 -9.16
C ASP A 251 26.37 6.57 -9.79
N GLN A 252 26.27 6.55 -11.11
CA GLN A 252 25.12 7.11 -11.81
C GLN A 252 23.81 6.45 -11.35
N GLN A 253 23.80 5.13 -11.15
CA GLN A 253 22.62 4.41 -10.64
C GLN A 253 22.27 4.77 -9.20
N LEU A 254 23.27 4.95 -8.33
CA LEU A 254 23.02 5.45 -6.98
C LEU A 254 22.42 6.87 -7.02
N LYS A 255 22.92 7.74 -7.89
CA LYS A 255 22.39 9.09 -8.09
C LYS A 255 20.97 9.08 -8.62
N ASP A 256 20.66 8.19 -9.57
CA ASP A 256 19.32 8.03 -10.10
C ASP A 256 18.36 7.53 -9.02
N PHE A 257 18.78 6.55 -8.20
CA PHE A 257 18.01 6.12 -7.03
C PHE A 257 17.80 7.27 -6.03
N ALA A 258 18.84 8.05 -5.74
CA ALA A 258 18.81 9.15 -4.78
C ALA A 258 17.88 10.32 -5.17
N ARG A 259 17.45 10.40 -6.44
CA ARG A 259 16.47 11.39 -6.91
C ARG A 259 15.04 11.04 -6.52
N HIS A 260 14.76 9.78 -6.17
CA HIS A 260 13.42 9.37 -5.78
C HIS A 260 13.03 9.95 -4.42
N PRO A 261 11.75 10.35 -4.24
CA PRO A 261 11.21 10.71 -2.94
C PRO A 261 11.54 9.63 -1.90
N HIS A 262 11.97 10.04 -0.71
CA HIS A 262 12.31 9.14 0.40
C HIS A 262 13.47 8.17 0.15
N ALA A 263 14.21 8.28 -0.95
CA ALA A 263 15.37 7.44 -1.23
C ALA A 263 16.39 7.48 -0.07
N LYS A 264 16.64 8.65 0.50
CA LYS A 264 17.57 8.83 1.64
C LYS A 264 17.11 8.17 2.93
N SER A 265 15.80 8.03 3.12
CA SER A 265 15.21 7.31 4.26
C SER A 265 15.02 5.82 3.96
N HIS A 266 15.27 5.36 2.73
CA HIS A 266 15.17 3.97 2.37
C HIS A 266 16.18 3.14 3.17
N PRO A 267 15.82 1.95 3.71
CA PRO A 267 16.71 1.16 4.57
C PRO A 267 18.06 0.80 3.94
N LEU A 268 18.12 0.73 2.62
CA LEU A 268 19.34 0.37 1.88
C LEU A 268 20.26 1.55 1.56
N TYR A 269 19.79 2.80 1.66
CA TYR A 269 20.51 3.97 1.12
C TYR A 269 21.93 4.12 1.67
N ASN A 270 22.09 3.94 2.98
CA ASN A 270 23.38 4.04 3.64
C ASN A 270 24.34 2.92 3.19
N SER A 271 23.84 1.69 3.08
CA SER A 271 24.63 0.54 2.60
C SER A 271 25.11 0.75 1.17
N LEU A 272 24.23 1.24 0.28
CA LEU A 272 24.57 1.53 -1.12
C LEU A 272 25.61 2.66 -1.23
N THR A 273 25.43 3.73 -0.45
CA THR A 273 26.37 4.85 -0.39
C THR A 273 27.74 4.39 0.11
N GLN A 274 27.77 3.53 1.13
CA GLN A 274 29.03 2.98 1.64
C GLN A 274 29.74 2.10 0.60
N THR A 275 28.99 1.26 -0.13
CA THR A 275 29.54 0.48 -1.25
C THR A 275 30.21 1.39 -2.29
N MET A 276 29.57 2.53 -2.62
CA MET A 276 30.16 3.49 -3.55
C MET A 276 31.44 4.13 -3.02
N THR A 277 31.46 4.55 -1.75
CA THR A 277 32.68 5.07 -1.11
C THR A 277 33.83 4.07 -1.14
N ASP A 278 33.52 2.78 -0.95
CA ASP A 278 34.53 1.73 -1.02
C ASP A 278 35.10 1.66 -2.46
N HIS A 279 34.27 1.74 -3.50
CA HIS A 279 34.69 1.64 -4.91
C HIS A 279 35.55 2.83 -5.34
N GLU A 280 35.17 4.03 -4.90
CA GLU A 280 35.96 5.24 -5.10
C GLU A 280 37.33 5.16 -4.42
N THR A 281 37.40 4.51 -3.26
CA THR A 281 38.68 4.31 -2.56
C THR A 281 39.59 3.34 -3.31
N ALA A 282 39.04 2.23 -3.82
CA ALA A 282 39.79 1.32 -4.68
C ALA A 282 40.34 2.02 -5.94
N LEU A 283 39.51 2.85 -6.61
CA LEU A 283 39.95 3.65 -7.75
C LEU A 283 41.07 4.62 -7.39
N ARG A 284 40.94 5.31 -6.24
CA ARG A 284 41.94 6.25 -5.76
C ARG A 284 43.29 5.57 -5.57
N LEU A 285 43.32 4.43 -4.86
CA LEU A 285 44.54 3.64 -4.62
C LEU A 285 45.18 3.19 -5.93
N TRP A 286 44.38 2.67 -6.86
CA TRP A 286 44.90 2.20 -8.15
C TRP A 286 45.45 3.36 -8.99
N LYS A 287 44.76 4.51 -9.02
CA LYS A 287 45.23 5.72 -9.71
C LYS A 287 46.55 6.22 -9.11
N THR A 288 46.66 6.28 -7.79
CA THR A 288 47.90 6.68 -7.10
C THR A 288 49.06 5.76 -7.48
N TYR A 289 48.82 4.44 -7.54
CA TYR A 289 49.83 3.50 -8.02
C TYR A 289 50.24 3.76 -9.48
N LEU A 290 49.29 3.96 -10.39
CA LEU A 290 49.62 4.24 -11.80
C LEU A 290 50.44 5.53 -11.95
N GLN A 291 50.13 6.57 -11.18
CA GLN A 291 50.89 7.83 -11.17
C GLN A 291 52.30 7.63 -10.60
N TYR A 292 52.42 6.91 -9.48
CA TYR A 292 53.71 6.59 -8.88
C TYR A 292 54.59 5.77 -9.85
N LYS A 293 53.98 4.76 -10.48
CA LYS A 293 54.60 3.91 -11.50
C LYS A 293 55.15 4.71 -12.69
N GLN A 294 54.39 5.70 -13.17
CA GLN A 294 54.79 6.53 -14.32
C GLN A 294 56.06 7.34 -14.04
N ILE A 295 56.26 7.79 -12.81
CA ILE A 295 57.40 8.62 -12.40
C ILE A 295 58.64 7.76 -12.06
N HIS A 296 58.43 6.52 -11.61
CA HIS A 296 59.49 5.64 -11.09
C HIS A 296 59.72 4.40 -11.97
N ALA A 297 59.87 4.61 -13.29
CA ALA A 297 59.95 3.52 -14.28
C ALA A 297 61.10 2.50 -14.03
N ALA A 298 62.20 2.94 -13.44
CA ALA A 298 63.35 2.07 -13.10
C ALA A 298 63.07 1.10 -11.94
N TRP A 299 62.02 1.35 -11.15
CA TRP A 299 61.67 0.59 -9.94
C TRP A 299 60.89 -0.71 -10.23
N LEU A 300 60.44 -0.89 -11.46
CA LEU A 300 59.45 -1.90 -11.85
C LEU A 300 60.02 -3.24 -12.32
N TYR A 301 61.33 -3.36 -12.49
CA TYR A 301 61.92 -4.63 -12.95
C TYR A 301 61.73 -5.76 -11.92
N ASP A 302 61.59 -5.44 -10.63
CA ASP A 302 61.39 -6.41 -9.54
C ASP A 302 59.95 -6.46 -8.99
N ASP A 303 59.07 -5.52 -9.37
CA ASP A 303 57.71 -5.37 -8.79
C ASP A 303 56.60 -5.75 -9.77
N LEU A 304 56.77 -6.90 -10.44
CA LEU A 304 55.79 -7.41 -11.41
C LEU A 304 54.52 -7.99 -10.75
N TYR A 305 54.60 -8.39 -9.46
CA TYR A 305 53.58 -9.23 -8.82
C TYR A 305 52.73 -8.53 -7.75
N ASP A 306 53.34 -7.73 -6.89
CA ASP A 306 52.69 -7.21 -5.67
C ASP A 306 52.28 -5.74 -5.77
N GLN A 307 52.82 -5.00 -6.74
CA GLN A 307 52.43 -3.63 -7.08
C GLN A 307 52.53 -2.72 -5.86
N HIS A 308 53.73 -2.57 -5.35
CA HIS A 308 54.01 -1.86 -4.12
C HIS A 308 53.82 -0.36 -4.28
N LEU A 309 53.14 0.25 -3.32
CA LEU A 309 52.93 1.68 -3.20
C LEU A 309 53.51 2.17 -1.86
N PRO A 310 54.29 3.27 -1.81
CA PRO A 310 54.70 3.87 -0.54
C PRO A 310 53.49 4.23 0.32
N THR A 311 53.50 3.86 1.60
CA THR A 311 52.39 4.11 2.53
C THR A 311 52.13 5.60 2.75
N GLU A 312 53.14 6.46 2.58
CA GLU A 312 53.02 7.93 2.63
C GLU A 312 52.07 8.50 1.57
N LEU A 313 51.85 7.79 0.46
CA LEU A 313 50.92 8.20 -0.61
C LEU A 313 49.48 7.76 -0.36
N VAL A 314 49.22 7.04 0.74
CA VAL A 314 47.92 6.51 1.12
C VAL A 314 47.44 7.18 2.40
N PRO A 315 46.20 7.71 2.46
CA PRO A 315 45.65 8.26 3.69
C PRO A 315 45.70 7.23 4.84
N PRO A 316 46.25 7.57 6.02
CA PRO A 316 46.32 6.64 7.15
C PRO A 316 44.94 6.12 7.60
N SER A 317 43.89 6.91 7.40
CA SER A 317 42.50 6.51 7.64
C SER A 317 42.08 5.32 6.79
N ASP A 318 42.53 5.25 5.53
CA ASP A 318 42.15 4.20 4.59
C ASP A 318 42.91 2.91 4.91
N ILE A 319 44.19 3.01 5.29
CA ILE A 319 45.01 1.89 5.76
C ILE A 319 44.30 1.19 6.92
N LYS A 320 43.86 1.97 7.93
CA LYS A 320 43.15 1.44 9.09
C LYS A 320 41.77 0.91 8.74
N LYS A 321 40.97 1.67 7.98
CA LYS A 321 39.58 1.34 7.67
C LYS A 321 39.46 0.03 6.88
N TYR A 322 40.32 -0.16 5.89
CA TYR A 322 40.27 -1.31 4.97
C TYR A 322 41.31 -2.40 5.33
N SER A 323 41.99 -2.26 6.48
CA SER A 323 43.01 -3.22 6.93
C SER A 323 44.06 -3.52 5.86
N LEU A 324 44.53 -2.47 5.16
CA LEU A 324 45.40 -2.60 4.00
C LEU A 324 46.73 -3.25 4.39
N LYS A 325 47.21 -4.18 3.57
CA LYS A 325 48.41 -4.97 3.90
C LYS A 325 49.67 -4.19 3.55
N THR A 326 50.45 -3.91 4.59
CA THR A 326 51.77 -3.27 4.48
C THR A 326 52.90 -4.28 4.60
N SER A 327 54.07 -3.92 4.11
CA SER A 327 55.33 -4.63 4.36
C SER A 327 55.68 -4.67 5.85
N LEU A 328 56.62 -5.54 6.22
CA LEU A 328 57.07 -5.73 7.60
C LEU A 328 57.63 -4.44 8.24
N ASP A 329 58.24 -3.59 7.44
CA ASP A 329 58.77 -2.28 7.86
C ASP A 329 57.71 -1.16 7.80
N GLY A 330 56.49 -1.46 7.33
CA GLY A 330 55.37 -0.51 7.23
C GLY A 330 55.51 0.56 6.14
N THR A 331 56.57 0.51 5.33
CA THR A 331 56.87 1.58 4.35
C THR A 331 56.15 1.39 3.01
N ARG A 332 55.72 0.16 2.70
CA ARG A 332 55.09 -0.21 1.43
C ARG A 332 53.76 -0.90 1.66
N LEU A 333 52.86 -0.71 0.72
CA LEU A 333 51.53 -1.31 0.65
C LEU A 333 51.45 -2.14 -0.62
N SER A 334 51.01 -3.40 -0.54
CA SER A 334 50.72 -4.19 -1.75
C SER A 334 49.37 -3.74 -2.31
N LEU A 335 49.36 -3.11 -3.49
CA LEU A 335 48.11 -2.70 -4.14
C LEU A 335 47.26 -3.93 -4.45
N ARG A 336 47.86 -5.00 -4.96
CA ARG A 336 47.14 -6.21 -5.33
C ARG A 336 46.39 -6.82 -4.15
N VAL A 337 47.08 -7.02 -3.03
CA VAL A 337 46.47 -7.61 -1.83
C VAL A 337 45.43 -6.65 -1.21
N SER A 338 45.74 -5.35 -1.21
CA SER A 338 44.84 -4.31 -0.71
C SER A 338 43.53 -4.21 -1.52
N LEU A 339 43.62 -4.18 -2.84
CA LEU A 339 42.44 -4.16 -3.72
C LEU A 339 41.63 -5.45 -3.61
N ALA A 340 42.30 -6.61 -3.52
CA ALA A 340 41.62 -7.88 -3.29
C ALA A 340 40.81 -7.89 -1.97
N GLN A 341 41.39 -7.36 -0.89
CA GLN A 341 40.69 -7.22 0.39
C GLN A 341 39.48 -6.29 0.27
N ILE A 342 39.67 -5.09 -0.29
CA ILE A 342 38.60 -4.12 -0.49
C ILE A 342 37.45 -4.73 -1.32
N TRP A 343 37.77 -5.42 -2.42
CA TRP A 343 36.78 -6.08 -3.27
C TRP A 343 36.06 -7.24 -2.58
N SER A 344 36.74 -7.98 -1.70
CA SER A 344 36.11 -8.99 -0.85
C SER A 344 35.09 -8.36 0.08
N ASP A 345 35.48 -7.33 0.84
CA ASP A 345 34.62 -6.64 1.81
C ASP A 345 33.39 -6.03 1.13
N MET A 346 33.57 -5.44 -0.06
CA MET A 346 32.47 -4.91 -0.87
C MET A 346 31.47 -5.99 -1.28
N ARG A 347 31.96 -7.16 -1.70
CA ARG A 347 31.12 -8.27 -2.15
C ARG A 347 30.25 -8.77 -1.01
N ASP A 348 30.84 -8.96 0.16
CA ASP A 348 30.11 -9.37 1.35
C ASP A 348 29.04 -8.34 1.74
N ARG A 349 29.38 -7.05 1.68
CA ARG A 349 28.42 -5.95 1.91
C ARG A 349 27.29 -5.96 0.88
N LEU A 350 27.59 -6.16 -0.40
CA LEU A 350 26.60 -6.23 -1.48
C LEU A 350 25.65 -7.41 -1.30
N LEU A 351 26.17 -8.58 -0.90
CA LEU A 351 25.36 -9.76 -0.57
C LEU A 351 24.42 -9.47 0.60
N LEU A 352 24.93 -8.85 1.67
CA LEU A 352 24.10 -8.45 2.81
C LEU A 352 23.03 -7.42 2.41
N THR A 353 23.39 -6.41 1.62
CA THR A 353 22.47 -5.36 1.16
C THR A 353 21.39 -5.95 0.25
N ARG A 354 21.74 -6.91 -0.60
CA ARG A 354 20.77 -7.64 -1.44
C ARG A 354 19.81 -8.48 -0.60
N LYS A 355 20.30 -9.13 0.46
CA LYS A 355 19.44 -9.84 1.41
C LYS A 355 18.47 -8.88 2.10
N GLN A 356 18.96 -7.73 2.58
CA GLN A 356 18.11 -6.68 3.16
C GLN A 356 17.04 -6.18 2.18
N GLN A 357 17.37 -6.06 0.89
CA GLN A 357 16.40 -5.71 -0.15
C GLN A 357 15.29 -6.76 -0.26
N GLN A 358 15.65 -8.05 -0.28
CA GLN A 358 14.69 -9.16 -0.35
C GLN A 358 13.81 -9.20 0.89
N ASP A 359 14.39 -9.04 2.07
CA ASP A 359 13.67 -9.01 3.34
C ASP A 359 12.69 -7.83 3.39
N PHE A 360 13.11 -6.64 2.95
CA PHE A 360 12.25 -5.46 2.85
C PHE A 360 11.10 -5.70 1.87
N ALA A 361 11.35 -6.27 0.69
CA ALA A 361 10.32 -6.61 -0.27
C ALA A 361 9.32 -7.66 0.25
N ALA A 362 9.75 -8.55 1.16
CA ALA A 362 8.95 -9.63 1.72
C ALA A 362 8.00 -9.20 2.87
N GLN A 363 8.15 -7.98 3.41
CA GLN A 363 7.35 -7.50 4.57
C GLN A 363 5.82 -7.48 4.33
N ARG A 364 5.34 -7.73 3.11
CA ARG A 364 3.91 -7.87 2.79
C ARG A 364 3.26 -9.22 3.11
N GLN A 365 4.01 -10.26 3.48
CA GLN A 365 3.42 -11.61 3.62
C GLN A 365 3.05 -12.02 5.05
N ALA A 366 3.46 -11.27 6.07
CA ALA A 366 3.04 -11.54 7.45
C ALA A 366 1.69 -10.84 7.72
N PRO A 367 0.64 -11.56 8.11
CA PRO A 367 -0.59 -10.92 8.57
C PRO A 367 -0.27 -10.05 9.78
N SER A 368 -0.71 -8.78 9.75
CA SER A 368 -0.59 -7.90 10.89
C SER A 368 -1.41 -8.49 12.05
N GLU A 369 -0.75 -9.11 13.03
CA GLU A 369 -1.40 -9.59 14.26
C GLU A 369 -1.91 -8.44 15.16
N SER A 370 -1.76 -7.19 14.74
CA SER A 370 -2.29 -5.99 15.41
C SER A 370 -3.79 -5.76 15.15
N GLY A 371 -4.59 -6.83 15.22
CA GLY A 371 -6.05 -6.83 15.18
C GLY A 371 -6.69 -7.19 16.52
N LYS A 372 -6.06 -6.80 17.65
CA LYS A 372 -6.63 -6.90 19.00
C LYS A 372 -6.45 -5.58 19.73
N LEU A 373 -7.33 -4.61 19.48
CA LEU A 373 -7.75 -3.61 20.46
C LEU A 373 -9.19 -3.20 20.15
#